data_AF-A0A3D4FFL2-F1
#
_entry.id   AF-A0A3D4FFL2-F1
#
_cell.length_a   1.000
_cell.length_b   1.000
_cell.length_c   1.000
_cell.angle_alpha   90.00
_cell.angle_beta   90.00
_cell.angle_gamma   90.00
#
_symmetry.space_group_name_H-M   'P 1'
#
loop_
_entity.id
_entity.type
_entity.pdbx_description
1 polymer ?
#
loop_
_entity_poly.entity_id
_entity_poly.type
_entity_poly.pdbx_seq_one_letter_code
_entity_poly.pdbx_strand_id
1 'polypeptide(L)'
;MLLNVKFVFKLINYVLTSLLFIINTAEGVFVKNMLDVAKITYIQALVVITLYYSYILYKKGYKNSLYVPIIFFLITLVSNYSFYPEISYIKEKNHNIINVKYKNKSVLLSNKIVKLSKIKSSISVDDIYDEINNETIINLKNDYKIIATPNRGDLDLIIYSKNNKILFTTNKNKQIQGSYGKIKFIEEDEYGFNGVVYKRYKIIKDNIFEYHY
;
A
#
# COMPACT_ATOMS: atom_id res chain seq x y z
N MET A 1 -34.16 -17.73 -36.55
CA MET A 1 -34.67 -17.51 -35.17
C MET A 1 -33.71 -16.57 -34.45
N LEU A 2 -33.75 -15.28 -34.78
CA LEU A 2 -32.94 -14.23 -34.15
C LEU A 2 -33.55 -13.95 -32.78
N LEU A 3 -33.16 -14.72 -31.77
CA LEU A 3 -33.46 -14.42 -30.38
C LEU A 3 -33.02 -12.96 -30.13
N ASN A 4 -34.00 -12.12 -29.85
CA ASN A 4 -33.92 -10.66 -29.97
C ASN A 4 -32.72 -10.15 -29.15
N VAL A 5 -31.62 -9.77 -29.81
CA VAL A 5 -30.35 -9.39 -29.15
C VAL A 5 -30.58 -8.31 -28.08
N LYS A 6 -31.56 -7.43 -28.30
CA LYS A 6 -32.01 -6.43 -27.32
C LYS A 6 -32.55 -7.04 -26.02
N PHE A 7 -33.27 -8.15 -26.09
CA PHE A 7 -33.81 -8.85 -24.93
C PHE A 7 -32.71 -9.49 -24.10
N VAL A 8 -31.77 -10.20 -24.73
CA VAL A 8 -30.62 -10.81 -24.05
C VAL A 8 -29.76 -9.74 -23.39
N PHE A 9 -29.47 -8.65 -24.10
CA PHE A 9 -28.69 -7.53 -23.55
C PHE A 9 -29.38 -6.84 -22.37
N LYS A 10 -30.71 -6.65 -22.45
CA LYS A 10 -31.50 -6.09 -21.33
C LYS A 10 -31.49 -7.00 -20.11
N LEU A 11 -31.55 -8.32 -20.32
CA LEU A 11 -31.50 -9.32 -19.25
C LEU A 11 -30.13 -9.32 -18.56
N ILE A 12 -29.04 -9.30 -19.34
CA ILE A 12 -27.67 -9.18 -18.82
C ILE A 12 -27.51 -7.89 -18.00
N ASN A 13 -27.97 -6.74 -18.52
CA ASN A 13 -27.90 -5.47 -17.80
C ASN A 13 -28.72 -5.47 -16.51
N TYR A 14 -29.89 -6.12 -16.50
CA TYR A 14 -30.70 -6.25 -15.30
C TYR A 14 -29.98 -7.08 -14.23
N VAL A 15 -29.37 -8.20 -14.62
CA VAL A 15 -28.55 -9.03 -13.72
C VAL A 15 -27.36 -8.25 -13.17
N LEU A 16 -26.62 -7.52 -14.02
CA LEU A 16 -25.49 -6.69 -13.59
C LEU A 16 -25.92 -5.58 -12.63
N THR A 17 -27.03 -4.90 -12.93
CA THR A 17 -27.56 -3.83 -12.07
C THR A 17 -28.00 -4.37 -10.71
N SER A 18 -28.66 -5.54 -10.71
CA SER A 18 -29.07 -6.21 -9.47
C SER A 18 -27.86 -6.64 -8.64
N LEU A 19 -26.83 -7.20 -9.26
CA LEU A 19 -25.58 -7.55 -8.59
C LEU A 19 -24.90 -6.32 -7.97
N LEU A 20 -24.78 -5.22 -8.72
CA LEU A 20 -24.21 -3.97 -8.22
C LEU A 20 -25.03 -3.40 -7.05
N PHE A 21 -26.36 -3.47 -7.12
CA PHE A 21 -27.24 -3.01 -6.04
C PHE A 21 -27.06 -3.83 -4.76
N ILE A 22 -26.94 -5.17 -4.89
CA ILE A 22 -26.68 -6.07 -3.76
C ILE A 22 -25.30 -5.75 -3.15
N ILE A 23 -24.28 -5.56 -3.98
CA ILE A 23 -22.92 -5.22 -3.51
C ILE A 23 -22.94 -3.90 -2.74
N ASN A 24 -23.54 -2.84 -3.30
CA ASN A 24 -23.62 -1.53 -2.64
C ASN A 24 -24.40 -1.58 -1.33
N THR A 25 -25.49 -2.35 -1.29
CA THR A 25 -26.31 -2.51 -0.08
C THR A 25 -25.54 -3.28 0.98
N ALA A 26 -24.87 -4.37 0.59
CA ALA A 26 -24.05 -5.16 1.47
C ALA A 26 -22.91 -4.32 2.05
N GLU A 27 -22.20 -3.56 1.21
CA GLU A 27 -21.14 -2.64 1.63
C GLU A 27 -21.65 -1.63 2.66
N GLY A 28 -22.79 -0.97 2.40
CA GLY A 28 -23.38 -0.02 3.36
C GLY A 28 -23.73 -0.64 4.72
N VAL A 29 -24.19 -1.91 4.74
CA VAL A 29 -24.49 -2.64 5.97
C VAL A 29 -23.22 -3.09 6.69
N PHE A 30 -22.22 -3.60 5.96
CA PHE A 30 -20.96 -4.06 6.53
C PHE A 30 -20.15 -2.90 7.12
N VAL A 31 -20.05 -1.77 6.41
CA VAL A 31 -19.35 -0.57 6.88
C VAL A 31 -19.98 0.00 8.14
N LYS A 32 -21.31 -0.07 8.28
CA LYS A 32 -22.03 0.47 9.45
C LYS A 32 -21.92 -0.42 10.70
N ASN A 33 -21.80 -1.73 10.52
CA ASN A 33 -21.91 -2.70 11.62
C ASN A 33 -20.59 -3.38 12.01
N MET A 34 -19.54 -3.31 11.19
CA MET A 34 -18.23 -3.82 11.59
C MET A 34 -17.53 -2.84 12.53
N LEU A 35 -17.04 -3.35 13.67
CA LEU A 35 -16.07 -2.63 14.49
C LEU A 35 -14.86 -2.26 13.62
N ASP A 36 -14.32 -1.05 13.81
CA ASP A 36 -13.14 -0.44 13.17
C ASP A 36 -11.84 -1.30 13.17
N VAL A 37 -11.88 -2.54 13.69
CA VAL A 37 -10.73 -3.30 14.16
C VAL A 37 -10.28 -4.41 13.20
N ALA A 38 -11.00 -4.67 12.11
CA ALA A 38 -10.57 -5.65 11.11
C ALA A 38 -10.34 -5.00 9.75
N LYS A 39 -9.28 -4.19 9.63
CA LYS A 39 -8.74 -3.76 8.33
C LYS A 39 -8.10 -4.96 7.61
N ILE A 40 -8.93 -5.92 7.22
CA ILE A 40 -8.53 -7.08 6.42
C ILE A 40 -8.34 -6.59 4.98
N THR A 41 -7.17 -6.84 4.40
CA THR A 41 -6.93 -6.52 2.99
C THR A 41 -7.80 -7.39 2.09
N TYR A 42 -8.14 -6.90 0.89
CA TYR A 42 -8.93 -7.67 -0.09
C TYR A 42 -8.39 -9.10 -0.31
N ILE A 43 -7.07 -9.25 -0.39
CA ILE A 43 -6.41 -10.55 -0.55
C ILE A 43 -6.67 -11.46 0.66
N GLN A 44 -6.53 -10.94 1.87
CA GLN A 44 -6.81 -11.71 3.10
C GLN A 44 -8.28 -12.11 3.20
N ALA A 45 -9.21 -11.23 2.82
CA ALA A 45 -10.64 -11.56 2.77
C ALA A 45 -10.91 -12.71 1.80
N LEU A 46 -10.27 -12.67 0.63
CA LEU A 46 -10.38 -13.71 -0.39
C LEU A 46 -9.81 -15.06 0.11
N VAL A 47 -8.72 -15.06 0.89
CA VAL A 47 -8.20 -16.27 1.56
C VAL A 47 -9.22 -16.86 2.52
N VAL A 48 -9.87 -16.04 3.35
CA VAL A 48 -10.88 -16.51 4.31
C VAL A 48 -12.08 -17.15 3.60
N ILE A 49 -12.56 -16.49 2.54
CA ILE A 49 -13.68 -17.01 1.72
C ILE A 49 -13.28 -18.34 1.06
N THR A 50 -12.10 -18.40 0.45
CA THR A 50 -11.63 -19.62 -0.23
C THR A 50 -11.35 -20.78 0.72
N LEU A 51 -10.87 -20.51 1.94
CA LEU A 51 -10.79 -21.49 3.02
C LEU A 51 -12.15 -22.10 3.33
N TYR A 52 -13.18 -21.26 3.50
CA TYR A 52 -14.54 -21.70 3.82
C TYR A 52 -15.14 -22.57 2.71
N TYR A 53 -15.04 -22.13 1.45
CA TYR A 53 -15.53 -22.92 0.31
C TYR A 53 -14.75 -24.21 0.11
N SER A 54 -13.42 -24.18 0.30
CA SER A 54 -12.58 -25.36 0.21
C SER A 54 -13.01 -26.44 1.21
N TYR A 55 -13.36 -26.04 2.44
CA TYR A 55 -13.87 -26.95 3.47
C TYR A 55 -15.21 -27.59 3.08
N ILE A 56 -16.17 -26.82 2.55
CA ILE A 56 -17.46 -27.35 2.09
C ILE A 56 -17.26 -28.38 0.97
N LEU A 57 -16.41 -28.07 0.00
CA LEU A 57 -16.09 -28.97 -1.11
C LEU A 57 -15.40 -30.25 -0.64
N TYR A 58 -14.50 -30.13 0.33
CA TYR A 58 -13.83 -31.27 0.94
C TYR A 58 -14.84 -32.22 1.58
N LYS A 59 -15.78 -31.66 2.37
CA LYS A 59 -16.85 -32.44 3.01
C LYS A 59 -17.77 -33.13 2.00
N LYS A 60 -17.92 -32.58 0.79
CA LYS A 60 -18.68 -33.17 -0.32
C LYS A 60 -17.90 -34.26 -1.10
N GLY A 61 -16.69 -34.62 -0.67
CA GLY A 61 -15.89 -35.69 -1.28
C GLY A 61 -14.83 -35.21 -2.27
N TYR A 62 -14.75 -33.90 -2.55
CA TYR A 62 -13.71 -33.34 -3.42
C TYR A 62 -12.39 -33.16 -2.66
N LYS A 63 -11.64 -34.25 -2.46
CA LYS A 63 -10.40 -34.28 -1.67
C LYS A 63 -9.34 -33.25 -2.12
N ASN A 64 -9.29 -32.92 -3.41
CA ASN A 64 -8.34 -31.97 -3.97
C ASN A 64 -8.65 -30.50 -3.62
N SER A 65 -9.81 -30.18 -3.04
CA SER A 65 -10.12 -28.81 -2.64
C SER A 65 -9.16 -28.27 -1.58
N LEU A 66 -8.49 -29.15 -0.81
CA LEU A 66 -7.52 -28.80 0.23
C LEU A 66 -6.30 -28.02 -0.32
N TYR A 67 -5.98 -28.17 -1.61
CA TYR A 67 -4.88 -27.43 -2.25
C TYR A 67 -5.23 -25.97 -2.56
N VAL A 68 -6.51 -25.65 -2.73
CA VAL A 68 -6.98 -24.28 -3.03
C VAL A 68 -6.53 -23.27 -1.96
N PRO A 69 -6.80 -23.48 -0.65
CA PRO A 69 -6.37 -22.54 0.38
C PRO A 69 -4.84 -22.48 0.51
N ILE A 70 -4.11 -23.57 0.21
CA ILE A 70 -2.64 -23.56 0.20
C ILE A 70 -2.12 -22.62 -0.88
N ILE A 71 -2.68 -22.66 -2.08
CA ILE A 71 -2.31 -21.76 -3.18
C ILE A 71 -2.61 -20.30 -2.81
N PHE A 72 -3.80 -20.02 -2.26
CA PHE A 72 -4.15 -18.66 -1.81
C PHE A 72 -3.28 -18.16 -0.65
N PHE A 73 -2.88 -19.05 0.25
CA PHE A 73 -1.92 -18.73 1.29
C PHE A 73 -0.55 -18.36 0.71
N LEU A 74 -0.04 -19.12 -0.26
CA LEU A 74 1.21 -18.79 -0.97
C LEU A 74 1.11 -17.46 -1.71
N ILE A 75 0.01 -17.19 -2.41
CA ILE A 75 -0.25 -15.90 -3.08
C ILE A 75 -0.20 -14.76 -2.06
N THR A 76 -0.77 -14.96 -0.87
CA THR A 76 -0.79 -13.95 0.20
C THR A 76 0.60 -13.68 0.78
N LEU A 77 1.43 -14.71 0.91
CA LEU A 77 2.83 -14.53 1.31
C LEU A 77 3.59 -13.70 0.27
N VAL A 78 3.43 -14.02 -1.01
CA VAL A 78 4.07 -13.28 -2.11
C VAL A 78 3.55 -11.85 -2.21
N SER A 79 2.25 -11.62 -2.03
CA SER A 79 1.65 -10.27 -2.13
C SER A 79 2.09 -9.36 -0.98
N ASN A 80 2.35 -9.92 0.20
CA ASN A 80 2.82 -9.15 1.34
C ASN A 80 4.33 -8.85 1.26
N TYR A 81 5.10 -9.69 0.57
CA TYR A 81 6.54 -9.56 0.42
C TYR A 81 6.91 -8.49 -0.62
N SER A 82 7.66 -7.47 -0.20
CA SER A 82 8.23 -6.49 -1.14
C SER A 82 9.66 -6.85 -1.55
N PHE A 83 9.87 -7.30 -2.79
CA PHE A 83 11.21 -7.63 -3.30
C PHE A 83 12.16 -6.43 -3.41
N TYR A 84 11.60 -5.23 -3.59
CA TYR A 84 12.32 -4.00 -3.84
C TYR A 84 11.86 -2.93 -2.85
N PRO A 85 12.71 -1.97 -2.43
CA PRO A 85 12.27 -0.90 -1.56
C PRO A 85 11.15 -0.09 -2.22
N GLU A 86 10.02 0.01 -1.53
CA GLU A 86 8.86 0.81 -1.91
C GLU A 86 8.70 1.96 -0.93
N ILE A 87 8.51 3.16 -1.46
CA ILE A 87 8.34 4.39 -0.69
C ILE A 87 6.98 4.96 -1.03
N SER A 88 6.17 5.26 -0.02
CA SER A 88 4.86 5.87 -0.20
C SER A 88 4.77 7.13 0.65
N TYR A 89 4.30 8.22 0.05
CA TYR A 89 4.08 9.48 0.74
C TYR A 89 2.60 9.62 1.07
N ILE A 90 2.30 9.78 2.35
CA ILE A 90 0.95 9.94 2.89
C ILE A 90 0.81 11.38 3.34
N LYS A 91 -0.24 12.06 2.87
CA LYS A 91 -0.50 13.45 3.25
C LYS A 91 -1.17 13.49 4.61
N GLU A 92 -0.60 14.23 5.56
CA GLU A 92 -1.30 14.67 6.77
C GLU A 92 -1.35 16.21 6.82
N LYS A 93 -2.34 16.79 7.50
CA LYS A 93 -2.71 18.21 7.40
C LYS A 93 -1.54 19.21 7.30
N ASN A 94 -0.52 19.02 8.14
CA ASN A 94 0.59 19.97 8.29
C ASN A 94 1.97 19.29 8.20
N HIS A 95 2.04 18.07 7.65
CA HIS A 95 3.30 17.34 7.43
C HIS A 95 3.05 16.09 6.57
N ASN A 96 4.11 15.59 5.94
CA ASN A 96 4.06 14.32 5.23
C ASN A 96 4.54 13.16 6.12
N ILE A 97 3.86 12.01 6.01
CA ILE A 97 4.33 10.75 6.56
C ILE A 97 4.94 9.95 5.41
N ILE A 98 6.15 9.45 5.60
CA ILE A 98 6.83 8.60 4.63
C ILE A 98 6.74 7.16 5.11
N ASN A 99 6.11 6.30 4.32
CA ASN A 99 6.15 4.86 4.54
C ASN A 99 7.23 4.23 3.66
N VAL A 100 8.13 3.46 4.26
CA VAL A 100 9.12 2.68 3.51
C VAL A 100 8.92 1.20 3.79
N LYS A 101 8.58 0.45 2.74
CA LYS A 101 8.35 -0.99 2.77
C LYS A 101 9.47 -1.73 2.05
N TYR A 102 10.10 -2.67 2.74
CA TYR A 102 11.10 -3.56 2.15
C TYR A 102 11.01 -4.97 2.76
N LYS A 103 10.89 -5.98 1.90
CA LYS A 103 10.60 -7.37 2.28
C LYS A 103 9.32 -7.46 3.12
N ASN A 104 9.43 -8.00 4.33
CA ASN A 104 8.35 -8.11 5.30
C ASN A 104 8.44 -7.02 6.38
N LYS A 105 9.14 -5.92 6.12
CA LYS A 105 9.27 -4.81 7.05
C LYS A 105 8.72 -3.54 6.42
N SER A 106 7.88 -2.84 7.16
CA SER A 106 7.26 -1.57 6.78
C SER A 106 7.46 -0.56 7.90
N VAL A 107 8.05 0.58 7.57
CA VAL A 107 8.48 1.59 8.53
C VAL A 107 7.82 2.92 8.19
N LEU A 108 7.11 3.51 9.15
CA LEU A 108 6.60 4.88 9.04
C LEU A 108 7.59 5.87 9.62
N LEU A 109 7.81 6.96 8.89
CA LEU A 109 8.72 8.05 9.24
C LEU A 109 7.95 9.36 9.21
N SER A 110 8.05 10.13 10.29
CA SER A 110 7.46 11.47 10.37
C SER A 110 8.27 12.37 11.29
N ASN A 111 8.24 13.67 11.02
CA ASN A 111 8.77 14.69 11.91
C ASN A 111 7.79 15.07 13.04
N LYS A 112 6.56 14.54 13.01
CA LYS A 112 5.50 14.79 14.01
C LYS A 112 4.88 13.48 14.45
N ILE A 113 4.18 13.49 15.59
CA ILE A 113 3.46 12.33 16.13
C ILE A 113 2.50 11.76 15.09
N VAL A 114 2.69 10.48 14.76
CA VAL A 114 1.87 9.76 13.79
C VAL A 114 0.71 9.08 14.51
N LYS A 115 -0.52 9.42 14.14
CA LYS A 115 -1.72 8.69 14.60
C LYS A 115 -2.21 7.76 13.51
N LEU A 116 -2.02 6.45 13.68
CA LEU A 116 -2.49 5.42 12.74
C LEU A 116 -3.97 5.52 12.39
N SER A 117 -4.82 5.99 13.32
CA SER A 117 -6.26 6.20 13.09
C SER A 117 -6.56 7.25 12.02
N LYS A 118 -5.62 8.17 11.75
CA LYS A 118 -5.77 9.19 10.70
C LYS A 118 -5.31 8.70 9.32
N ILE A 119 -4.60 7.58 9.26
CA ILE A 119 -4.17 6.98 8.00
C ILE A 119 -5.34 6.18 7.44
N LYS A 120 -5.93 6.70 6.37
CA LYS A 120 -7.06 6.09 5.66
C LYS A 120 -6.61 5.01 4.68
N SER A 121 -5.35 5.09 4.24
CA SER A 121 -4.74 4.08 3.38
C SER A 121 -4.49 2.77 4.15
N SER A 122 -4.74 1.64 3.50
CA SER A 122 -4.42 0.31 4.02
C SER A 122 -2.91 0.08 3.95
N ILE A 123 -2.22 0.38 5.03
CA ILE A 123 -0.78 0.22 5.15
C ILE A 123 -0.48 -0.68 6.35
N SER A 124 0.29 -1.75 6.14
CA SER A 124 0.90 -2.49 7.24
C SER A 124 2.08 -1.69 7.77
N VAL A 125 2.19 -1.61 9.10
CA VAL A 125 3.24 -0.84 9.78
C VAL A 125 3.82 -1.74 10.85
N ASP A 126 5.13 -1.98 10.78
CA ASP A 126 5.85 -2.75 11.78
C ASP A 126 6.50 -1.81 12.81
N ASP A 127 7.16 -0.75 12.32
CA ASP A 127 7.82 0.25 13.16
C ASP A 127 7.35 1.67 12.80
N ILE A 128 7.25 2.54 13.82
CA ILE A 128 6.94 3.96 13.67
C ILE A 128 8.10 4.75 14.27
N TYR A 129 8.68 5.65 13.47
CA TYR A 129 9.63 6.66 13.92
C TYR A 129 8.98 8.02 13.68
N ASP A 130 8.37 8.56 14.72
CA ASP A 130 7.80 9.90 14.75
C ASP A 130 8.73 10.88 15.48
N GLU A 131 8.36 12.16 15.44
CA GLU A 131 9.11 13.26 16.08
C GLU A 131 10.60 13.31 15.69
N ILE A 132 10.91 12.95 14.44
CA ILE A 132 12.27 12.98 13.91
C ILE A 132 12.75 14.45 13.80
N ASN A 133 13.48 14.89 14.83
CA ASN A 133 14.06 16.23 14.93
C ASN A 133 15.54 16.29 14.53
N ASN A 134 16.21 15.13 14.46
CA ASN A 134 17.62 14.98 14.07
C ASN A 134 17.75 13.93 12.96
N GLU A 135 18.93 13.79 12.38
CA GLU A 135 19.23 12.71 11.43
C GLU A 135 19.00 11.34 12.08
N THR A 136 18.07 10.56 11.52
CA THR A 136 17.75 9.21 12.00
C THR A 136 18.14 8.19 10.95
N ILE A 137 19.03 7.29 11.35
CA ILE A 137 19.52 6.19 10.54
C ILE A 137 18.68 4.94 10.81
N ILE A 138 18.14 4.35 9.75
CA ILE A 138 17.32 3.15 9.81
C ILE A 138 17.89 2.13 8.85
N ASN A 139 18.42 1.04 9.40
CA ASN A 139 18.92 -0.07 8.61
C ASN A 139 17.71 -0.90 8.14
N LEU A 140 17.47 -0.91 6.83
CA LEU A 140 16.65 -1.96 6.24
C LEU A 140 17.49 -3.24 6.23
N LYS A 141 16.86 -4.42 6.27
CA LYS A 141 17.60 -5.69 6.12
C LYS A 141 18.41 -5.66 4.81
N ASN A 142 19.58 -6.32 4.77
CA ASN A 142 20.52 -6.34 3.63
C ASN A 142 21.21 -4.98 3.37
N ASP A 143 21.48 -4.68 2.09
CA ASP A 143 22.36 -3.63 1.59
C ASP A 143 21.66 -2.27 1.40
N TYR A 144 20.46 -2.13 1.98
CA TYR A 144 19.68 -0.90 1.92
C TYR A 144 19.68 -0.22 3.29
N LYS A 145 20.02 1.06 3.32
CA LYS A 145 19.96 1.89 4.52
C LYS A 145 19.20 3.17 4.21
N ILE A 146 18.29 3.53 5.09
CA ILE A 146 17.53 4.78 5.00
C ILE A 146 18.12 5.76 6.00
N ILE A 147 18.23 7.02 5.59
CA ILE A 147 18.48 8.13 6.49
C ILE A 147 17.34 9.13 6.31
N ALA A 148 16.63 9.44 7.40
CA ALA A 148 15.62 10.48 7.44
C ALA A 148 16.24 11.74 8.05
N THR A 149 16.17 12.86 7.35
CA THR A 149 16.69 14.14 7.83
C THR A 149 15.60 15.20 7.77
N PRO A 150 15.33 15.94 8.86
CA PRO A 150 14.34 17.00 8.85
C PRO A 150 14.78 18.16 7.95
N ASN A 151 13.82 18.70 7.20
CA ASN A 151 14.04 19.80 6.28
C ASN A 151 12.80 20.72 6.26
N ARG A 152 12.92 21.92 6.84
CA ARG A 152 11.91 23.01 6.79
C ARG A 152 10.45 22.58 7.05
N GLY A 153 10.23 21.68 8.01
CA GLY A 153 8.89 21.22 8.37
C GLY A 153 8.42 19.94 7.67
N ASP A 154 9.26 19.33 6.83
CA ASP A 154 9.11 17.99 6.24
C ASP A 154 10.32 17.09 6.55
N LEU A 155 10.30 15.86 6.02
CA LEU A 155 11.42 14.93 6.04
C LEU A 155 11.99 14.73 4.63
N ASP A 156 13.30 14.91 4.50
CA ASP A 156 14.06 14.38 3.37
C ASP A 156 14.43 12.92 3.66
N LEU A 157 14.40 12.08 2.63
CA LEU A 157 14.71 10.67 2.73
C LEU A 157 15.88 10.31 1.81
N ILE A 158 16.95 9.79 2.38
CA ILE A 158 18.12 9.32 1.66
C ILE A 158 18.14 7.79 1.73
N ILE A 159 18.19 7.14 0.57
CA ILE A 159 18.35 5.70 0.47
C ILE A 159 19.74 5.39 -0.06
N TYR A 160 20.48 4.63 0.73
CA TYR A 160 21.73 4.01 0.34
C TYR A 160 21.40 2.62 -0.22
N SER A 161 21.75 2.41 -1.48
CA SER A 161 21.88 1.11 -2.15
C SER A 161 23.38 0.91 -2.37
N LYS A 162 23.90 -0.33 -2.33
CA LYS A 162 25.36 -0.67 -2.39
C LYS A 162 26.30 0.37 -3.01
N ASN A 163 25.98 0.84 -4.22
CA ASN A 163 26.84 1.76 -4.99
C ASN A 163 26.23 3.15 -5.24
N ASN A 164 25.01 3.42 -4.74
CA ASN A 164 24.24 4.61 -5.08
C ASN A 164 23.51 5.21 -3.89
N LYS A 165 23.52 6.54 -3.81
CA LYS A 165 22.71 7.31 -2.86
C LYS A 165 21.60 8.01 -3.61
N ILE A 166 20.36 7.75 -3.20
CA ILE A 166 19.16 8.33 -3.79
C ILE A 166 18.53 9.27 -2.78
N LEU A 167 18.41 10.55 -3.13
CA LEU A 167 17.75 11.57 -2.30
C LEU A 167 16.32 11.80 -2.79
N PHE A 168 15.38 11.72 -1.86
CA PHE A 168 13.99 12.14 -2.04
C PHE A 168 13.76 13.40 -1.20
N THR A 169 13.40 14.51 -1.84
CA THR A 169 13.21 15.81 -1.17
C THR A 169 12.05 16.60 -1.77
N THR A 170 11.35 17.36 -0.93
CA THR A 170 10.36 18.36 -1.37
C THR A 170 11.01 19.69 -1.76
N ASN A 171 12.26 19.94 -1.34
CA ASN A 171 12.93 21.21 -1.55
C ASN A 171 13.65 21.28 -2.91
N LYS A 172 13.02 21.93 -3.89
CA LYS A 172 13.59 22.18 -5.24
C LYS A 172 14.82 23.10 -5.24
N ASN A 173 15.01 23.91 -4.20
CA ASN A 173 16.08 24.93 -4.13
C ASN A 173 17.32 24.49 -3.34
N LYS A 174 17.36 23.23 -2.87
CA LYS A 174 18.54 22.72 -2.16
C LYS A 174 19.70 22.70 -3.16
N GLN A 175 20.78 23.43 -2.88
CA GLN A 175 22.03 23.32 -3.64
C GLN A 175 22.62 21.94 -3.39
N ILE A 176 22.31 20.98 -4.26
CA ILE A 176 22.74 19.60 -4.10
C ILE A 176 24.09 19.45 -4.81
N GLN A 177 25.16 19.91 -4.16
CA GLN A 177 26.52 19.68 -4.63
C GLN A 177 26.88 18.19 -4.46
N GLY A 178 27.00 17.48 -5.58
CA GLY A 178 27.92 16.36 -5.82
C GLY A 178 27.83 15.05 -5.02
N SER A 179 27.05 14.96 -3.94
CA SER A 179 27.12 13.81 -3.00
C SER A 179 26.10 12.69 -3.26
N TYR A 180 25.10 12.93 -4.11
CA TYR A 180 24.02 11.96 -4.39
C TYR A 180 24.07 11.51 -5.85
N GLY A 181 23.95 10.20 -6.07
CA GLY A 181 23.94 9.61 -7.41
C GLY A 181 22.64 9.91 -8.16
N LYS A 182 21.50 9.95 -7.46
CA LYS A 182 20.18 10.31 -8.03
C LYS A 182 19.37 11.14 -7.04
N ILE A 183 18.57 12.06 -7.58
CA ILE A 183 17.70 12.94 -6.80
C ILE A 183 16.29 12.87 -7.40
N LYS A 184 15.28 12.70 -6.56
CA LYS A 184 13.87 12.77 -6.95
C LYS A 184 13.19 13.85 -6.12
N PHE A 185 12.64 14.84 -6.82
CA PHE A 185 11.82 15.87 -6.21
C PHE A 185 10.39 15.36 -6.06
N ILE A 186 9.85 15.50 -4.86
CA ILE A 186 8.47 15.12 -4.55
C ILE A 186 7.65 16.40 -4.60
N GLU A 187 6.77 16.49 -5.58
CA GLU A 187 5.77 17.56 -5.61
C GLU A 187 4.62 17.15 -4.70
N GLU A 188 4.31 18.00 -3.72
CA GLU A 188 3.14 17.80 -2.87
C GLU A 188 1.86 17.95 -3.70
N ASP A 189 0.88 17.09 -3.41
CA ASP A 189 -0.44 17.23 -3.97
C ASP A 189 -1.23 18.25 -3.14
N GLU A 190 -1.33 19.50 -3.61
CA GLU A 190 -2.06 20.58 -2.94
C GLU A 190 -3.53 20.21 -2.69
N TYR A 191 -4.14 19.42 -3.58
CA TYR A 191 -5.56 19.05 -3.53
C TYR A 191 -5.82 17.68 -2.87
N GLY A 192 -4.76 16.96 -2.49
CA GLY A 192 -4.86 15.62 -1.90
C GLY A 192 -5.61 15.58 -0.57
N PHE A 193 -6.34 14.49 -0.32
CA PHE A 193 -7.06 14.25 0.94
C PHE A 193 -6.12 13.79 2.07
N ASN A 194 -6.40 14.23 3.30
CA ASN A 194 -5.67 13.79 4.49
C ASN A 194 -5.80 12.28 4.72
N GLY A 195 -4.69 11.64 5.06
CA GLY A 195 -4.57 10.21 5.35
C GLY A 195 -4.43 9.32 4.12
N VAL A 196 -4.36 9.92 2.92
CA VAL A 196 -4.28 9.20 1.63
C VAL A 196 -2.84 9.23 1.11
N VAL A 197 -2.43 8.12 0.48
CA VAL A 197 -1.16 8.04 -0.23
C VAL A 197 -1.29 8.79 -1.54
N TYR A 198 -0.49 9.83 -1.75
CA TYR A 198 -0.52 10.63 -2.98
C TYR A 198 0.58 10.24 -3.97
N LYS A 199 1.73 9.76 -3.49
CA LYS A 199 2.86 9.33 -4.34
C LYS A 199 3.47 8.02 -3.87
N ARG A 200 3.85 7.18 -4.83
CA ARG A 200 4.53 5.90 -4.59
C ARG A 200 5.71 5.72 -5.53
N TYR A 201 6.81 5.20 -4.99
CA TYR A 201 8.05 4.95 -5.71
C TYR A 201 8.57 3.56 -5.40
N LYS A 202 9.11 2.88 -6.42
CA LYS A 202 9.79 1.60 -6.30
C LYS A 202 11.23 1.73 -6.77
N ILE A 203 12.17 1.20 -6.00
CA ILE A 203 13.60 1.24 -6.34
C ILE A 203 14.02 -0.12 -6.88
N ILE A 204 14.22 -0.21 -8.19
CA ILE A 204 14.64 -1.44 -8.87
C ILE A 204 16.00 -1.20 -9.49
N LYS A 205 17.04 -1.91 -9.02
CA LYS A 205 18.43 -1.78 -9.53
C LYS A 205 18.87 -0.31 -9.64
N ASP A 206 18.67 0.45 -8.55
CA ASP A 206 18.98 1.88 -8.42
C ASP A 206 18.18 2.83 -9.32
N ASN A 207 17.19 2.34 -10.07
CA ASN A 207 16.24 3.17 -10.81
C ASN A 207 14.97 3.41 -9.99
N ILE A 208 14.41 4.62 -10.09
CA ILE A 208 13.20 5.03 -9.39
C ILE A 208 12.04 4.92 -10.37
N PHE A 209 11.05 4.12 -10.01
CA PHE A 209 9.81 3.97 -10.79
C PHE A 209 8.66 4.53 -9.98
N GLU A 210 7.95 5.51 -10.55
CA GLU A 210 6.70 6.04 -10.01
C GLU A 210 5.55 5.17 -10.50
N TYR A 211 4.62 4.82 -9.60
CA TYR A 211 3.46 4.00 -9.95
C TYR A 211 2.22 4.44 -9.17
N HIS A 212 1.06 4.25 -9.80
CA HIS A 212 -0.26 4.54 -9.24
C HIS A 212 -1.07 3.24 -9.24
N TYR A 213 -1.79 2.96 -8.15
CA TYR A 213 -2.71 1.83 -8.02
C TYR A 213 -4.14 2.33 -8.11
#